data_AF-A0A5D0J1M0-F1
#
_entry.id   AF-A0A5D0J1M0-F1
#
_cell.length_a   1.000
_cell.length_b   1.000
_cell.length_c   1.000
_cell.angle_alpha   90.00
_cell.angle_beta   90.00
_cell.angle_gamma   90.00
#
_symmetry.space_group_name_H-M   'P 1'
#
loop_
_entity.id
_entity.type
_entity.pdbx_description
1 polymer ?
#
loop_
_entity_poly.entity_id
_entity_poly.type
_entity_poly.pdbx_seq_one_letter_code
_entity_poly.pdbx_strand_id
1 'polypeptide(L)'
;EALIEEVGKQLNYFLEHKKFRPDQTTVLFDADLKQTKTMRKKEFEADYRFISEPDLPFVNIKDAINTIHVDTSALPYAVERILIKGGVLPQDAKFFTADALRSETFVSINNAINEPSFVAKTLTNNLKPEDYVSIKNINDFIEVFSLL
;
A
#
# COMPACT_ATOMS: atom_id res chain seq x y z
N GLU A 1 -16.71 6.37 0.37
CA GLU A 1 -18.06 6.92 0.60
C GLU A 1 -18.08 7.97 1.70
N ALA A 2 -17.64 7.65 2.93
CA ALA A 2 -17.56 8.61 4.05
C ALA A 2 -16.85 9.94 3.70
N LEU A 3 -15.67 9.87 3.08
CA LEU A 3 -14.92 11.08 2.67
C LEU A 3 -15.69 11.92 1.65
N ILE A 4 -16.34 11.27 0.68
CA ILE A 4 -17.09 11.97 -0.37
C ILE A 4 -18.26 12.73 0.25
N GLU A 5 -18.96 12.10 1.20
CA GLU A 5 -20.11 12.69 1.87
C GLU A 5 -19.71 13.85 2.78
N GLU A 6 -18.66 13.70 3.59
CA GLU A 6 -18.21 14.77 4.49
C GLU A 6 -17.62 15.95 3.72
N VAL A 7 -16.85 15.69 2.66
CA VAL A 7 -16.36 16.75 1.75
C VAL A 7 -17.54 17.48 1.10
N GLY A 8 -18.55 16.75 0.64
CA GLY A 8 -19.78 17.32 0.08
C GLY A 8 -20.51 18.21 1.09
N LYS A 9 -20.69 17.75 2.33
CA LYS A 9 -21.30 18.53 3.42
C LYS A 9 -20.54 19.82 3.72
N GLN A 10 -19.22 19.75 3.83
CA GLN A 10 -18.38 20.93 4.11
C GLN A 10 -18.40 21.92 2.94
N LEU A 11 -18.38 21.41 1.70
CA LEU A 11 -18.48 22.23 0.50
C LEU A 11 -19.84 22.93 0.40
N ASN A 12 -20.95 22.22 0.61
CA ASN A 12 -22.29 22.79 0.59
C ASN A 12 -22.44 23.91 1.62
N TYR A 13 -21.97 23.67 2.86
CA TYR A 13 -21.94 24.69 3.90
C TYR A 13 -21.16 25.94 3.46
N PHE A 14 -20.00 25.77 2.83
CA PHE A 14 -19.21 26.88 2.32
C PHE A 14 -19.92 27.63 1.19
N LEU A 15 -20.58 26.92 0.26
CA LEU A 15 -21.28 27.53 -0.85
C LEU A 15 -22.45 28.41 -0.39
N GLU A 16 -23.19 27.95 0.63
CA GLU A 16 -24.33 28.65 1.24
C GLU A 16 -23.89 29.84 2.11
N HIS A 17 -22.91 29.64 2.99
CA HIS A 17 -22.53 30.64 4.00
C HIS A 17 -21.32 31.50 3.60
N LYS A 18 -20.66 31.19 2.48
CA LYS A 18 -19.40 31.83 2.00
C LYS A 18 -18.28 31.83 3.04
N LYS A 19 -18.34 30.90 4.00
CA LYS A 19 -17.38 30.73 5.10
C LYS A 19 -17.24 29.25 5.41
N PHE A 20 -16.06 28.84 5.87
CA PHE A 20 -15.84 27.48 6.32
C PHE A 20 -16.64 27.20 7.60
N ARG A 21 -17.00 25.93 7.81
CA ARG A 21 -17.68 25.49 9.02
C ARG A 21 -16.80 25.82 10.23
N PRO A 22 -17.30 26.60 11.20
CA PRO A 22 -16.47 27.11 12.30
C PRO A 22 -16.15 26.04 13.35
N ASP A 23 -17.05 25.05 13.50
CA ASP A 23 -16.93 24.03 14.54
C ASP A 23 -16.03 22.87 14.08
N GLN A 24 -14.97 22.59 14.83
CA GLN A 24 -14.22 21.35 14.70
C GLN A 24 -15.01 20.22 15.37
N THR A 25 -15.35 19.17 14.63
CA THR A 25 -16.20 18.08 15.12
C THR A 25 -15.59 16.72 14.86
N THR A 26 -15.87 15.78 15.76
CA THR A 26 -15.63 14.35 15.51
C THR A 26 -16.93 13.74 15.01
N VAL A 27 -16.87 13.16 13.81
CA VAL A 27 -18.03 12.54 13.15
C VAL A 27 -17.86 11.03 13.08
N LEU A 28 -18.98 10.33 13.13
CA LEU A 28 -19.09 8.89 12.88
C LEU A 28 -19.76 8.69 11.53
N PHE A 29 -19.24 7.79 10.70
CA PHE A 29 -19.90 7.42 9.45
C PHE A 29 -20.86 6.24 9.67
N ASP A 30 -22.13 6.42 9.29
CA ASP A 30 -23.16 5.39 9.29
C ASP A 30 -23.19 4.73 7.90
N ALA A 31 -22.88 3.43 7.83
CA ALA A 31 -22.76 2.71 6.57
C ALA A 31 -24.11 2.44 5.88
N ASP A 32 -25.18 2.28 6.66
CA ASP A 32 -26.52 1.98 6.13
C ASP A 32 -27.16 3.24 5.54
N LEU A 33 -27.04 4.35 6.28
CA LEU A 33 -27.56 5.65 5.83
C LEU A 33 -26.59 6.39 4.90
N LYS A 34 -25.36 5.91 4.78
CA LYS A 34 -24.25 6.54 4.05
C LYS A 34 -24.02 8.01 4.43
N GLN A 35 -24.14 8.34 5.72
CA GLN A 35 -24.08 9.71 6.22
C GLN A 35 -23.18 9.85 7.44
N THR A 36 -22.49 10.98 7.58
CA THR A 36 -21.78 11.33 8.82
C THR A 36 -22.72 11.91 9.88
N LYS A 37 -22.65 11.36 11.10
CA LYS A 37 -23.33 11.86 12.29
C LYS A 37 -22.32 12.54 13.21
N THR A 38 -22.62 13.75 13.66
CA THR A 38 -21.76 14.46 14.61
C THR A 38 -21.87 13.81 15.98
N MET A 39 -20.76 13.36 16.54
CA MET A 39 -20.72 12.71 17.86
C MET A 39 -20.41 13.71 18.97
N ARG A 40 -19.34 14.49 18.78
CA ARG A 40 -18.86 15.46 19.77
C ARG A 40 -18.31 16.70 19.07
N LYS A 41 -18.61 17.88 19.60
CA LYS A 41 -17.93 19.13 19.23
C LYS A 41 -16.65 19.26 20.05
N LYS A 42 -15.53 19.57 19.38
CA LYS A 42 -14.28 19.88 20.07
C LYS A 42 -14.36 21.32 20.55
N GLU A 43 -14.62 21.49 21.85
CA GLU A 43 -14.65 22.81 22.48
C GLU A 43 -13.23 23.32 22.78
N PHE A 44 -12.31 22.41 23.14
CA PHE A 44 -10.89 22.69 23.37
C PHE A 44 -10.03 21.46 23.03
N GLU A 45 -8.75 21.67 22.69
CA GLU A 45 -7.77 20.58 22.65
C GLU A 45 -7.49 20.13 24.09
N ALA A 46 -7.67 18.84 24.37
CA ALA A 46 -7.40 18.30 25.69
C ALA A 46 -5.89 18.22 25.92
N ASP A 47 -5.44 18.75 27.07
CA ASP A 47 -4.08 18.50 27.54
C ASP A 47 -3.99 17.07 28.09
N TYR A 48 -3.34 16.19 27.32
CA TYR A 48 -3.11 14.79 27.69
C TYR A 48 -1.99 14.61 28.72
N ARG A 49 -1.30 15.70 29.12
CA ARG A 49 -0.24 15.71 30.14
C ARG A 49 0.80 14.63 29.87
N PHE A 50 1.31 14.58 28.64
CA PHE A 50 2.35 13.63 28.27
C PHE A 50 3.57 13.80 29.17
N ILE A 51 3.87 12.74 29.92
CA ILE A 51 5.09 12.58 30.72
C ILE A 51 5.78 11.30 30.28
N SER A 52 7.10 11.25 30.44
CA SER A 52 7.81 9.98 30.29
C SER A 52 7.37 9.04 31.41
N GLU A 53 6.98 7.83 31.04
CA GLU A 53 6.58 6.81 31.99
C GLU A 53 7.77 6.46 32.91
N PRO A 54 7.71 6.78 34.22
CA PRO A 54 8.85 6.57 35.12
C PRO A 54 9.17 5.09 35.34
N ASP A 55 8.19 4.20 35.20
CA ASP A 55 8.33 2.77 35.43
C ASP A 55 8.93 2.03 34.22
N LEU A 56 8.91 2.65 33.04
CA LEU A 56 9.44 2.04 31.81
C LEU A 56 10.81 2.64 31.44
N PRO A 57 11.90 1.87 31.52
CA PRO A 57 13.20 2.33 31.05
C PRO A 57 13.19 2.52 29.53
N PHE A 58 14.08 3.37 29.04
CA PHE A 58 14.22 3.58 27.60
C PHE A 58 14.57 2.29 26.86
N VAL A 59 13.83 2.01 25.78
CA VAL A 59 14.09 0.86 24.91
C VAL A 59 15.15 1.23 23.89
N ASN A 60 16.30 0.55 23.93
CA ASN A 60 17.34 0.67 22.90
C ASN A 60 17.22 -0.47 21.88
N ILE A 61 16.85 -0.13 20.65
CA ILE A 61 16.65 -1.10 19.56
C ILE A 61 17.79 -1.13 18.52
N LYS A 62 18.95 -0.53 18.81
CA LYS A 62 20.07 -0.47 17.84
C LYS A 62 20.54 -1.84 17.38
N ASP A 63 20.67 -2.80 18.30
CA ASP A 63 21.13 -4.15 17.97
C ASP A 63 20.11 -4.90 17.10
N ALA A 64 18.81 -4.70 17.38
CA ALA A 64 17.74 -5.24 16.54
C ALA A 64 17.79 -4.65 15.12
N ILE A 65 17.99 -3.34 14.97
CA ILE A 65 18.11 -2.68 13.66
C ILE A 65 19.30 -3.24 12.88
N ASN A 66 20.45 -3.44 13.54
CA ASN A 66 21.64 -3.98 12.88
C ASN A 66 21.49 -5.46 12.48
N THR A 67 20.68 -6.22 13.21
CA THR A 67 20.46 -7.65 12.96
C THR A 67 19.38 -7.88 11.90
N ILE A 68 18.35 -7.03 11.85
CA ILE A 68 17.23 -7.19 10.91
C ILE A 68 17.65 -6.61 9.55
N HIS A 69 17.93 -7.50 8.61
CA HIS A 69 18.10 -7.13 7.20
C HIS A 69 16.78 -7.35 6.46
N VAL A 70 16.25 -6.28 5.86
CA VAL A 70 15.05 -6.33 5.02
C VAL A 70 15.48 -6.19 3.57
N ASP A 71 15.09 -7.15 2.73
CA ASP A 71 15.28 -7.04 1.29
C ASP A 71 14.35 -5.94 0.72
N THR A 72 14.90 -4.76 0.55
CA THR A 72 14.19 -3.61 -0.01
C THR A 72 13.83 -3.77 -1.49
N SER A 73 14.48 -4.70 -2.21
CA SER A 73 14.25 -4.91 -3.64
C SER A 73 12.93 -5.62 -3.90
N ALA A 74 12.46 -6.44 -2.96
CA ALA A 74 11.18 -7.14 -3.03
C ALA A 74 9.97 -6.30 -2.59
N LEU A 75 10.20 -5.06 -2.12
CA LEU A 75 9.11 -4.18 -1.67
C LEU A 75 8.23 -3.74 -2.85
N PRO A 76 6.90 -3.63 -2.67
CA PRO A 76 5.97 -3.32 -3.76
C PRO A 76 6.36 -2.10 -4.58
N TYR A 77 6.82 -1.02 -3.93
CA TYR A 77 7.24 0.20 -4.60
C TYR A 77 8.52 0.03 -5.45
N ALA A 78 9.48 -0.75 -4.96
CA ALA A 78 10.72 -1.01 -5.68
C ALA A 78 10.43 -1.83 -6.94
N VAL A 79 9.59 -2.85 -6.81
CA VAL A 79 9.16 -3.71 -7.91
C VAL A 79 8.31 -2.94 -8.93
N GLU A 80 7.37 -2.11 -8.49
CA GLU A 80 6.57 -1.25 -9.37
C GLU A 80 7.48 -0.34 -10.21
N ARG A 81 8.51 0.23 -9.58
CA ARG A 81 9.48 1.10 -10.25
C ARG A 81 10.31 0.33 -11.30
N ILE A 82 10.74 -0.89 -11.00
CA ILE A 82 11.48 -1.75 -11.96
C ILE A 82 10.60 -2.05 -13.18
N LEU A 83 9.35 -2.45 -12.94
CA LEU A 83 8.37 -2.77 -13.99
C LEU A 83 8.09 -1.56 -14.89
N ILE A 84 7.76 -0.41 -14.30
CA ILE A 84 7.45 0.81 -15.07
C ILE A 84 8.68 1.29 -15.87
N LYS A 85 9.87 1.28 -15.26
CA LYS A 85 11.12 1.63 -15.98
C LYS A 85 11.43 0.64 -17.10
N GLY A 86 11.10 -0.63 -16.90
CA GLY A 86 11.24 -1.69 -17.89
C GLY A 86 10.16 -1.70 -18.97
N GLY A 87 9.32 -0.66 -19.07
CA GLY A 87 8.34 -0.52 -20.15
C GLY A 87 7.04 -1.32 -19.95
N VAL A 88 6.75 -1.73 -18.70
CA VAL A 88 5.47 -2.34 -18.33
C VAL A 88 4.45 -1.25 -18.00
N LEU A 89 3.19 -1.46 -18.38
CA LEU A 89 2.12 -0.52 -18.08
C LEU A 89 1.86 -0.46 -16.56
N PRO A 90 1.52 0.72 -15.99
CA PRO A 90 1.26 0.84 -14.55
C PRO A 90 0.15 -0.07 -14.01
N GLN A 91 -0.83 -0.44 -14.85
CA GLN A 91 -1.88 -1.39 -14.46
C GLN A 91 -1.33 -2.80 -14.25
N ASP A 92 -0.49 -3.27 -15.18
CA ASP A 92 0.17 -4.57 -15.07
C ASP A 92 1.19 -4.57 -13.94
N ALA A 93 1.90 -3.46 -13.72
CA ALA A 93 2.82 -3.33 -12.59
C ALA A 93 2.09 -3.51 -11.25
N LYS A 94 0.91 -2.89 -11.10
CA LYS A 94 0.06 -3.06 -9.91
C LYS A 94 -0.39 -4.49 -9.68
N PHE A 95 -0.60 -5.26 -10.75
CA PHE A 95 -1.00 -6.66 -10.64
C PHE A 95 0.06 -7.50 -9.92
N PHE A 96 1.35 -7.30 -10.24
CA PHE A 96 2.45 -8.00 -9.61
C PHE A 96 2.73 -7.50 -8.19
N THR A 97 2.56 -6.21 -7.93
CA THR A 97 2.86 -5.61 -6.61
C THR A 97 1.71 -5.70 -5.62
N ALA A 98 0.52 -6.13 -6.05
CA ALA A 98 -0.64 -6.34 -5.18
C ALA A 98 -0.50 -7.56 -4.28
N ASP A 99 0.38 -8.51 -4.63
CA ASP A 99 0.57 -9.76 -3.92
C ASP A 99 2.07 -10.06 -3.75
N ALA A 100 2.46 -10.49 -2.55
CA ALA A 100 3.85 -10.72 -2.22
C ALA A 100 4.47 -11.87 -3.03
N LEU A 101 3.73 -12.96 -3.24
CA LEU A 101 4.21 -14.13 -3.98
C LEU A 101 4.45 -13.80 -5.45
N ARG A 102 3.56 -13.02 -6.06
CA ARG A 102 3.72 -12.56 -7.45
C ARG A 102 4.90 -11.61 -7.61
N SER A 103 5.06 -10.69 -6.67
CA SER A 103 6.19 -9.76 -6.61
C SER A 103 7.52 -10.52 -6.52
N GLU A 104 7.61 -11.49 -5.60
CA GLU A 104 8.81 -12.32 -5.40
C GLU A 104 9.12 -13.19 -6.63
N THR A 105 8.10 -13.82 -7.22
CA THR A 105 8.25 -14.62 -8.44
C THR A 105 8.79 -13.77 -9.60
N PHE A 106 8.21 -12.58 -9.79
CA PHE A 106 8.67 -11.65 -10.84
C PHE A 106 10.12 -11.20 -10.60
N VAL A 107 10.45 -10.75 -9.39
CA VAL A 107 11.80 -10.26 -9.05
C VAL A 107 12.84 -11.37 -9.24
N SER A 108 12.53 -12.58 -8.78
CA SER A 108 13.43 -13.74 -8.88
C SER A 108 13.77 -14.08 -10.33
N ILE A 109 12.77 -14.09 -11.22
CA ILE A 109 12.97 -14.37 -12.65
C ILE A 109 13.66 -13.19 -13.33
N ASN A 110 13.24 -11.95 -13.03
CA ASN A 110 13.79 -10.76 -13.65
C ASN A 110 15.27 -10.52 -13.28
N ASN A 111 15.73 -10.94 -12.10
CA ASN A 111 17.14 -10.86 -11.73
C ASN A 111 18.05 -11.72 -12.62
N ALA A 112 17.52 -12.82 -13.19
CA ALA A 112 18.27 -13.67 -14.11
C ALA A 112 18.21 -13.16 -15.57
N ILE A 113 17.03 -12.74 -16.02
CA ILE A 113 16.77 -12.42 -17.44
C ILE A 113 17.05 -10.95 -17.76
N ASN A 114 16.88 -10.05 -16.78
CA ASN A 114 17.06 -8.61 -16.90
C ASN A 114 16.17 -7.91 -17.96
N GLU A 115 15.07 -8.54 -18.36
CA GLU A 115 14.08 -8.00 -19.31
C GLU A 115 12.67 -7.93 -18.68
N PRO A 116 12.36 -6.86 -17.92
CA PRO A 116 11.11 -6.75 -17.17
C PRO A 116 9.85 -6.86 -18.02
N SER A 117 9.85 -6.27 -19.22
CA SER A 117 8.69 -6.28 -20.12
C SER A 117 8.35 -7.69 -20.60
N PHE A 118 9.39 -8.46 -20.94
CA PHE A 118 9.23 -9.83 -21.39
C PHE A 118 8.71 -10.72 -20.26
N VAL A 119 9.37 -10.69 -19.10
CA VAL A 119 8.99 -11.50 -17.93
C VAL A 119 7.56 -11.18 -17.50
N ALA A 120 7.20 -9.90 -17.36
CA ALA A 120 5.86 -9.50 -16.95
C ALA A 120 4.78 -9.99 -17.94
N LYS A 121 4.99 -9.79 -19.25
CA LYS A 121 4.01 -10.23 -20.26
C LYS A 121 3.87 -11.75 -20.30
N THR A 122 4.98 -12.48 -20.25
CA THR A 122 4.97 -13.94 -20.30
C THR A 122 4.28 -14.51 -19.06
N LEU A 123 4.52 -13.95 -17.87
CA LEU A 123 3.83 -14.37 -16.64
C LEU A 123 2.33 -14.06 -16.69
N THR A 124 1.93 -12.85 -17.09
CA THR A 124 0.51 -12.47 -17.18
C THR A 124 -0.26 -13.29 -18.22
N ASN A 125 0.38 -13.65 -19.33
CA ASN A 125 -0.27 -14.39 -20.41
C ASN A 125 -0.37 -15.91 -20.14
N ASN A 126 0.58 -16.49 -19.40
CA ASN A 126 0.67 -17.95 -19.23
C ASN A 126 0.17 -18.44 -17.86
N LEU A 127 0.10 -17.57 -16.85
CA LEU A 127 -0.31 -17.96 -15.49
C LEU A 127 -1.52 -17.17 -15.03
N LYS A 128 -2.51 -17.87 -14.47
CA LYS A 128 -3.60 -17.20 -13.79
C LYS A 128 -3.17 -16.78 -12.39
N PRO A 129 -3.84 -15.78 -11.79
CA PRO A 129 -3.55 -15.30 -10.43
C PRO A 129 -3.52 -16.41 -9.36
N GLU A 130 -4.29 -17.48 -9.56
CA GLU A 130 -4.46 -18.63 -8.67
C GLU A 130 -3.31 -19.65 -8.79
N ASP A 131 -2.68 -19.72 -9.97
CA ASP A 131 -1.69 -20.75 -10.30
C ASP A 131 -0.33 -20.47 -9.63
N TYR A 132 -0.09 -19.22 -9.19
CA TYR A 132 1.16 -18.81 -8.52
C TYR A 132 1.44 -19.62 -7.25
N VAL A 133 0.40 -20.07 -6.53
CA VAL A 133 0.55 -20.90 -5.32
C VAL A 133 1.07 -22.30 -5.65
N SER A 134 0.84 -22.77 -6.88
CA SER A 134 1.24 -24.11 -7.34
C SER A 134 2.67 -24.15 -7.86
N ILE A 135 3.37 -23.01 -7.94
CA ILE A 135 4.75 -22.92 -8.39
C ILE A 135 5.66 -23.53 -7.32
N LYS A 136 6.24 -24.70 -7.63
CA LYS A 136 7.17 -25.40 -6.72
C LYS A 136 8.63 -25.01 -6.96
N ASN A 137 8.99 -24.70 -8.20
CA ASN A 137 10.35 -24.37 -8.58
C ASN A 137 10.37 -23.20 -9.57
N ILE A 138 10.96 -22.08 -9.16
CA ILE A 138 11.10 -20.88 -10.01
C ILE A 138 12.18 -21.10 -11.08
N ASN A 139 13.16 -21.99 -10.83
CA ASN A 139 14.26 -22.24 -11.77
C ASN A 139 13.78 -22.81 -13.10
N ASP A 140 12.73 -23.65 -13.09
CA ASP A 140 12.15 -24.22 -14.30
C ASP A 140 11.63 -23.11 -15.23
N PHE A 141 11.07 -22.03 -14.65
CA PHE A 141 10.63 -20.86 -15.42
C PHE A 141 11.82 -20.07 -15.99
N ILE A 142 12.90 -19.93 -15.23
CA ILE A 142 14.11 -19.24 -15.70
C ILE A 142 14.72 -20.00 -16.88
N GLU A 143 14.81 -21.33 -16.80
CA GLU A 143 15.32 -22.16 -17.90
C GLU A 143 14.45 -22.00 -19.16
N VAL A 144 13.13 -22.15 -19.04
CA VAL A 144 12.21 -22.01 -20.19
C VAL A 144 12.29 -20.60 -20.79
N PHE A 145 12.32 -19.56 -19.96
CA PHE A 145 12.33 -18.19 -20.45
C PHE A 145 13.70 -17.78 -21.04
N SER A 146 14.80 -18.43 -20.63
CA SER A 146 16.13 -18.20 -21.21
C SER A 146 16.31 -18.81 -22.60
N LEU A 147 15.46 -19.77 -22.97
CA LEU A 147 15.47 -20.47 -24.25
C LEU A 147 14.59 -19.78 -25.32
N LEU A 148 13.82 -18.76 -24.93
CA LEU A 148 12.90 -17.97 -25.77
C LEU A 148 13.52 -16.63 -26.17
#